data_AF-A0A2I0QH47-F1
#
_entry.id   AF-A0A2I0QH47-F1
#
_cell.length_a   1.000
_cell.length_b   1.000
_cell.length_c   1.000
_cell.angle_alpha   90.00
_cell.angle_beta   90.00
_cell.angle_gamma   90.00
#
_symmetry.space_group_name_H-M   'P 1'
#
loop_
_entity.id
_entity.type
_entity.pdbx_description
1 polymer ?
#
loop_
_entity_poly.entity_id
_entity_poly.type
_entity_poly.pdbx_seq_one_letter_code
_entity_poly.pdbx_strand_id
1 'polypeptide(L)'
;MANHFVRLLEESGQHKISKELPDKINILAHKIRAYKEGKNLTLFETCLIDSKKEIFLNSIRSKNPDSMNKYKRVCLSPIRYAGGKSLAVGYVSELLPDNIKRLISPFFGGGSVEISCNINLGVEIIGFDIFEILAKYWNVQIKYPDILYDKLKELKPTKENYNKVKEILKKHWLKEITLNDIDLATYYYFNHNLSYGPSFLGWTSDIYLNEKKYESMLNKVKNFKVKNINVSCADFEKVFNDYPNDFFYCDPPYYLGSDSKMFKGIYPQRNFPIHHNNFNHEKLRELLHNHKGGFILSYNDCPTIREGYKDYKMIFPSWQYTMGQGETRIGLNRKNNNCDNNIKKSHEIIIYSIPNE
;
A
#
# COMPACT_ATOMS: atom_id res chain seq x y z
N MET A 1 -33.99 -17.32 3.44
CA MET A 1 -32.60 -17.29 3.96
C MET A 1 -32.51 -17.66 5.45
N ALA A 2 -33.26 -17.03 6.36
CA ALA A 2 -33.20 -17.33 7.80
C ALA A 2 -33.49 -18.80 8.17
N ASN A 3 -34.51 -19.43 7.55
CA ASN A 3 -34.87 -20.82 7.83
C ASN A 3 -33.86 -21.85 7.29
N HIS A 4 -33.05 -21.48 6.30
CA HIS A 4 -32.01 -22.34 5.75
C HIS A 4 -30.78 -22.38 6.67
N PHE A 5 -30.49 -21.26 7.35
CA PHE A 5 -29.37 -21.12 8.28
C PHE A 5 -29.61 -21.88 9.59
N VAL A 6 -30.86 -21.92 10.07
CA VAL A 6 -31.26 -22.69 11.26
C VAL A 6 -31.11 -24.20 11.03
N ARG A 7 -31.50 -24.68 9.84
CA ARG A 7 -31.41 -26.10 9.48
C ARG A 7 -29.96 -26.60 9.40
N LEU A 8 -29.05 -25.76 8.88
CA LEU A 8 -27.61 -26.07 8.82
C LEU A 8 -26.93 -26.13 10.19
N LEU A 9 -27.46 -25.40 11.19
CA LEU A 9 -26.94 -25.43 12.57
C LEU A 9 -27.43 -26.65 13.37
N GLU A 10 -28.62 -27.16 13.06
CA GLU A 10 -29.15 -28.39 13.67
C GLU A 10 -28.48 -29.65 13.10
N GLU A 11 -28.05 -29.61 11.83
CA GLU A 11 -27.37 -30.73 11.15
C GLU A 11 -25.88 -30.87 11.52
N SER A 12 -25.22 -29.80 12.00
CA SER A 12 -23.77 -29.79 12.24
C SER A 12 -23.36 -30.28 13.63
N GLY A 13 -23.90 -31.43 14.07
CA GLY A 13 -23.67 -32.06 15.37
C GLY A 13 -22.32 -31.73 16.03
N GLN A 14 -22.42 -31.17 17.24
CA GLN A 14 -21.36 -30.78 18.18
C GLN A 14 -19.92 -31.19 17.83
N HIS A 15 -19.03 -30.21 17.62
CA HIS A 15 -17.69 -30.25 18.22
C HIS A 15 -17.05 -28.84 18.32
N LYS A 16 -16.71 -28.47 19.57
CA LYS A 16 -15.85 -27.34 20.01
C LYS A 16 -16.08 -26.00 19.30
N ILE A 17 -17.18 -25.35 19.65
CA ILE A 17 -17.37 -23.92 19.46
C ILE A 17 -16.84 -23.21 20.73
N SER A 18 -15.98 -22.19 20.58
CA SER A 18 -15.51 -21.37 21.72
C SER A 18 -16.72 -20.75 22.44
N LYS A 19 -16.73 -20.69 23.77
CA LYS A 19 -17.87 -20.18 24.57
C LYS A 19 -18.38 -18.79 24.14
N GLU A 20 -17.56 -17.97 23.49
CA GLU A 20 -17.95 -16.64 22.99
C GLU A 20 -18.86 -16.66 21.75
N LEU A 21 -18.82 -17.72 20.92
CA LEU A 21 -19.64 -17.80 19.70
C LEU A 21 -21.10 -18.23 19.99
N PRO A 22 -21.38 -19.20 20.89
CA PRO A 22 -22.74 -19.53 21.34
C PRO A 22 -23.44 -18.34 21.97
N ASP A 23 -22.72 -17.54 22.76
CA ASP A 23 -23.30 -16.36 23.40
C ASP A 23 -23.71 -15.32 22.36
N LYS A 24 -22.87 -15.05 21.35
CA LYS A 24 -23.19 -14.13 20.24
C LYS A 24 -24.32 -14.64 19.34
N ILE A 25 -24.39 -15.94 19.08
CA ILE A 25 -25.46 -16.56 18.28
C ILE A 25 -26.78 -16.55 19.05
N ASN A 26 -26.77 -16.83 20.35
CA ASN A 26 -27.96 -16.77 21.21
C ASN A 26 -28.50 -15.35 21.32
N ILE A 27 -27.62 -14.35 21.41
CA ILE A 27 -28.00 -12.93 21.38
C ILE A 27 -28.66 -12.57 20.04
N LEU A 28 -28.12 -13.05 18.91
CA LEU A 28 -28.68 -12.79 17.58
C LEU A 28 -30.05 -13.47 17.39
N ALA A 29 -30.20 -14.72 17.85
CA ALA A 29 -31.46 -15.46 17.79
C ALA A 29 -32.55 -14.79 18.64
N HIS A 30 -32.19 -14.30 19.84
CA HIS A 30 -33.10 -13.55 20.72
C HIS A 30 -33.54 -12.22 20.09
N LYS A 31 -32.63 -11.49 19.42
CA LYS A 31 -32.92 -10.23 18.71
C LYS A 31 -33.85 -10.40 17.51
N ILE A 32 -33.65 -11.47 16.71
CA ILE A 32 -34.54 -11.81 15.59
C ILE A 32 -35.95 -12.15 16.10
N ARG A 33 -36.04 -12.81 17.26
CA ARG A 33 -37.32 -13.11 17.92
C ARG A 33 -38.02 -11.84 18.41
N ALA A 34 -37.30 -10.93 19.06
CA ALA A 34 -37.83 -9.65 19.53
C ALA A 34 -38.30 -8.72 18.39
N TYR A 35 -37.60 -8.69 17.25
CA TYR A 35 -38.01 -7.95 16.06
C TYR A 35 -39.29 -8.53 15.42
N LYS A 36 -39.39 -9.87 15.34
CA LYS A 36 -40.61 -10.55 14.86
C LYS A 36 -41.82 -10.35 15.78
N GLU A 37 -41.58 -10.06 17.06
CA GLU A 37 -42.61 -9.77 18.08
C GLU A 37 -43.00 -8.29 18.18
N GLY A 38 -42.50 -7.42 17.31
CA GLY A 38 -42.91 -6.01 17.24
C GLY A 38 -42.49 -5.16 18.44
N LYS A 39 -41.51 -5.61 19.24
CA LYS A 39 -40.98 -4.83 20.37
C LYS A 39 -40.03 -3.74 19.86
N ASN A 40 -40.36 -2.48 20.14
CA ASN A 40 -39.47 -1.34 19.91
C ASN A 40 -38.24 -1.45 20.81
N LEU A 41 -37.12 -1.89 20.22
CA LEU A 41 -35.81 -1.82 20.85
C LEU A 41 -35.43 -0.35 20.98
N THR A 42 -35.23 0.12 22.21
CA THR A 42 -34.80 1.50 22.48
C THR A 42 -33.41 1.72 21.86
N LEU A 43 -33.13 2.95 21.41
CA LEU A 43 -31.93 3.34 20.65
C LEU A 43 -30.59 2.86 21.25
N PHE A 44 -30.56 2.57 22.55
CA PHE A 44 -29.37 2.15 23.30
C PHE A 44 -28.98 0.67 23.15
N GLU A 45 -29.80 -0.18 22.54
CA GLU A 45 -29.53 -1.63 22.40
C GLU A 45 -29.12 -2.07 20.98
N THR A 46 -28.78 -1.09 20.13
CA THR A 46 -28.13 -1.32 18.83
C THR A 46 -26.61 -1.46 18.98
N CYS A 47 -26.15 -2.40 19.81
CA CYS A 47 -24.73 -2.78 19.82
C CYS A 47 -24.35 -3.54 18.53
N LEU A 48 -23.98 -2.72 17.54
CA LEU A 48 -22.85 -2.79 16.60
C LEU A 48 -22.59 -4.14 15.92
N ILE A 49 -23.02 -4.24 14.67
CA ILE A 49 -22.24 -4.98 13.67
C ILE A 49 -21.01 -4.09 13.45
N ASP A 50 -19.84 -4.51 13.95
CA ASP A 50 -18.58 -3.80 13.68
C ASP A 50 -18.45 -3.60 12.17
N SER A 51 -18.18 -2.37 11.75
CA SER A 51 -17.89 -2.06 10.36
C SER A 51 -16.66 -2.87 9.90
N LYS A 52 -16.54 -3.15 8.59
CA LYS A 52 -15.34 -3.82 8.03
C LYS A 52 -14.04 -3.13 8.46
N LYS A 53 -14.09 -1.80 8.57
CA LYS A 53 -13.00 -0.95 9.04
C LYS A 53 -12.63 -1.22 10.49
N GLU A 54 -13.59 -1.27 11.41
CA GLU A 54 -13.32 -1.57 12.82
C GLU A 54 -12.74 -2.98 12.99
N ILE A 55 -13.33 -3.99 12.33
CA ILE A 55 -12.81 -5.36 12.34
C ILE A 55 -11.35 -5.39 11.86
N PHE A 56 -11.07 -4.72 10.73
CA PHE A 56 -9.74 -4.66 10.18
C PHE A 56 -8.75 -3.96 11.12
N LEU A 57 -9.05 -2.75 11.58
CA LEU A 57 -8.19 -1.96 12.46
C LEU A 57 -7.90 -2.69 13.79
N ASN A 58 -8.91 -3.36 14.36
CA ASN A 58 -8.73 -4.16 15.57
C ASN A 58 -7.82 -5.37 15.32
N SER A 59 -7.93 -6.03 14.17
CA SER A 59 -7.08 -7.18 13.83
C SER A 59 -5.59 -6.82 13.71
N ILE A 60 -5.29 -5.60 13.25
CA ILE A 60 -3.92 -5.11 13.06
C ILE A 60 -3.44 -4.23 14.22
N ARG A 61 -4.24 -4.00 15.27
CA ARG A 61 -3.81 -3.20 16.42
C ARG A 61 -2.63 -3.87 17.13
N SER A 62 -1.62 -3.08 17.51
CA SER A 62 -0.55 -3.60 18.37
C SER A 62 -1.14 -4.00 19.72
N LYS A 63 -0.77 -5.19 20.19
CA LYS A 63 -1.06 -5.64 21.56
C LYS A 63 0.06 -5.28 22.55
N ASN A 64 1.22 -4.88 22.02
CA ASN A 64 2.36 -4.45 22.84
C ASN A 64 2.18 -2.95 23.17
N PRO A 65 2.02 -2.59 24.47
CA PRO A 65 1.90 -1.18 24.89
C PRO A 65 3.17 -0.37 24.59
N ASP A 66 4.33 -1.01 24.51
CA ASP A 66 5.62 -0.37 24.21
C ASP A 66 5.89 -0.29 22.69
N SER A 67 4.94 -0.72 21.85
CA SER A 67 5.10 -0.62 20.41
C SER A 67 5.09 0.84 19.97
N MET A 68 6.18 1.26 19.32
CA MET A 68 6.26 2.59 18.72
C MET A 68 5.18 2.83 17.65
N ASN A 69 4.72 1.76 16.97
CA ASN A 69 3.65 1.86 15.98
C ASN A 69 2.32 1.35 16.58
N LYS A 70 1.24 2.12 16.41
CA LYS A 70 -0.13 1.78 16.82
C LYS A 70 -0.64 0.53 16.12
N TYR A 71 -0.25 0.34 14.86
CA TYR A 71 -0.71 -0.76 14.00
C TYR A 71 0.46 -1.65 13.56
N LYS A 72 0.19 -2.95 13.45
CA LYS A 72 1.10 -3.93 12.84
C LYS A 72 1.23 -3.64 11.35
N ARG A 73 2.39 -3.98 10.78
CA ARG A 73 2.64 -3.86 9.34
C ARG A 73 1.70 -4.77 8.55
N VAL A 74 1.12 -4.24 7.48
CA VAL A 74 0.28 -4.99 6.54
C VAL A 74 0.99 -5.10 5.20
N CYS A 75 1.34 -6.32 4.79
CA CYS A 75 2.11 -6.60 3.58
C CYS A 75 1.31 -7.45 2.58
N LEU A 76 0.40 -6.81 1.84
CA LEU A 76 -0.47 -7.48 0.86
C LEU A 76 0.00 -7.33 -0.59
N SER A 77 0.86 -6.35 -0.88
CA SER A 77 1.41 -6.14 -2.22
C SER A 77 2.34 -7.28 -2.65
N PRO A 78 2.22 -7.80 -3.89
CA PRO A 78 3.09 -8.85 -4.42
C PRO A 78 4.48 -8.32 -4.78
N ILE A 79 4.61 -7.04 -5.11
CA ILE A 79 5.88 -6.41 -5.50
C ILE A 79 6.60 -5.81 -4.28
N ARG A 80 7.93 -5.86 -4.28
CA ARG A 80 8.73 -5.06 -3.34
C ARG A 80 8.74 -3.62 -3.84
N TYR A 81 8.57 -2.65 -2.95
CA TYR A 81 8.56 -1.25 -3.37
C TYR A 81 9.30 -0.34 -2.41
N ALA A 82 10.11 0.56 -2.96
CA ALA A 82 10.85 1.53 -2.17
C ALA A 82 9.89 2.62 -1.70
N GLY A 83 9.91 2.94 -0.41
CA GLY A 83 8.92 3.86 0.18
C GLY A 83 7.53 3.25 0.41
N GLY A 84 7.35 1.93 0.21
CA GLY A 84 6.05 1.28 0.37
C GLY A 84 5.41 1.50 1.75
N LYS A 85 4.19 2.03 1.76
CA LYS A 85 3.46 2.49 2.95
C LYS A 85 2.77 1.39 3.77
N SER A 86 3.33 0.18 3.77
CA SER A 86 2.84 -0.98 4.55
C SER A 86 2.70 -0.74 6.07
N LEU A 87 3.47 0.20 6.62
CA LEU A 87 3.39 0.62 8.03
C LEU A 87 2.35 1.72 8.27
N ALA A 88 1.96 2.46 7.23
CA ALA A 88 0.97 3.53 7.30
C ALA A 88 -0.46 3.02 7.08
N VAL A 89 -0.63 1.79 6.57
CA VAL A 89 -1.94 1.19 6.24
C VAL A 89 -2.98 1.38 7.33
N GLY A 90 -2.65 1.09 8.59
CA GLY A 90 -3.60 1.24 9.70
C GLY A 90 -4.00 2.70 9.95
N TYR A 91 -3.06 3.63 9.88
CA TYR A 91 -3.34 5.07 10.05
C TYR A 91 -4.21 5.62 8.91
N VAL A 92 -3.88 5.28 7.66
CA VAL A 92 -4.67 5.72 6.50
C VAL A 92 -6.06 5.10 6.52
N SER A 93 -6.16 3.81 6.85
CA SER A 93 -7.47 3.13 6.95
C SER A 93 -8.33 3.69 8.08
N GLU A 94 -7.74 4.16 9.18
CA GLU A 94 -8.46 4.83 10.27
C GLU A 94 -9.05 6.17 9.84
N LEU A 95 -8.29 6.94 9.04
CA LEU A 95 -8.72 8.26 8.54
C LEU A 95 -9.68 8.20 7.35
N LEU A 96 -9.75 7.08 6.65
CA LEU A 96 -10.62 6.92 5.48
C LEU A 96 -12.10 7.05 5.89
N PRO A 97 -12.91 7.93 5.27
CA PRO A 97 -14.33 8.05 5.62
C PRO A 97 -15.12 6.78 5.28
N ASP A 98 -16.12 6.45 6.09
CA ASP A 98 -16.82 5.16 6.01
C ASP A 98 -17.77 5.06 4.80
N ASN A 99 -18.15 6.20 4.21
CA ASN A 99 -19.04 6.30 3.05
C ASN A 99 -18.32 6.28 1.70
N ILE A 100 -16.98 6.21 1.68
CA ILE A 100 -16.23 6.18 0.43
C ILE A 100 -16.37 4.83 -0.26
N LYS A 101 -16.94 4.84 -1.47
CA LYS A 101 -17.06 3.65 -2.33
C LYS A 101 -15.85 3.44 -3.22
N ARG A 102 -15.17 4.52 -3.59
CA ARG A 102 -14.08 4.55 -4.56
C ARG A 102 -12.97 5.48 -4.09
N LEU A 103 -11.74 5.00 -4.20
CA LEU A 103 -10.52 5.74 -3.88
C LEU A 103 -9.67 5.88 -5.15
N ILE A 104 -9.26 7.11 -5.43
CA ILE A 104 -8.35 7.44 -6.53
C ILE A 104 -6.95 7.58 -5.96
N SER A 105 -5.97 6.91 -6.55
CA SER A 105 -4.56 7.03 -6.16
C SER A 105 -3.73 7.55 -7.33
N PRO A 106 -3.40 8.86 -7.38
CA PRO A 106 -2.56 9.42 -8.44
C PRO A 106 -1.11 8.92 -8.42
N PHE A 107 -0.68 8.30 -7.33
CA PHE A 107 0.69 7.85 -7.06
C PHE A 107 0.70 6.40 -6.56
N PHE A 108 0.14 5.49 -7.35
CA PHE A 108 -0.15 4.12 -6.93
C PHE A 108 1.09 3.38 -6.43
N GLY A 109 2.20 3.53 -7.13
CA GLY A 109 3.47 2.94 -6.78
C GLY A 109 3.41 1.46 -6.41
N GLY A 110 3.70 1.13 -5.15
CA GLY A 110 3.66 -0.22 -4.61
C GLY A 110 2.28 -0.70 -4.15
N GLY A 111 1.27 0.16 -4.18
CA GLY A 111 -0.14 -0.15 -3.89
C GLY A 111 -0.43 -0.59 -2.45
N SER A 112 0.43 -0.28 -1.47
CA SER A 112 0.33 -0.87 -0.12
C SER A 112 -0.96 -0.51 0.61
N VAL A 113 -1.38 0.75 0.52
CA VAL A 113 -2.59 1.27 1.17
C VAL A 113 -3.80 0.88 0.36
N GLU A 114 -3.74 1.10 -0.95
CA GLU A 114 -4.80 0.87 -1.91
C GLU A 114 -5.27 -0.58 -1.91
N ILE A 115 -4.33 -1.52 -2.02
CA ILE A 115 -4.62 -2.96 -1.96
C ILE A 115 -5.24 -3.33 -0.61
N SER A 116 -4.77 -2.73 0.48
CA SER A 116 -5.32 -2.99 1.81
C SER A 116 -6.74 -2.47 1.96
N CYS A 117 -7.03 -1.27 1.48
CA CYS A 117 -8.38 -0.70 1.46
C CYS A 117 -9.32 -1.56 0.61
N ASN A 118 -8.85 -2.04 -0.55
CA ASN A 118 -9.64 -2.94 -1.38
C ASN A 118 -9.99 -4.26 -0.68
N ILE A 119 -8.97 -4.97 -0.21
CA ILE A 119 -9.14 -6.31 0.37
C ILE A 119 -9.94 -6.26 1.67
N ASN A 120 -9.63 -5.30 2.55
CA ASN A 120 -10.17 -5.29 3.91
C ASN A 120 -11.43 -4.42 4.06
N LEU A 121 -11.57 -3.35 3.27
CA LEU A 121 -12.70 -2.43 3.38
C LEU A 121 -13.69 -2.59 2.21
N GLY A 122 -13.26 -3.17 1.09
CA GLY A 122 -14.09 -3.36 -0.10
C GLY A 122 -14.23 -2.11 -0.96
N VAL A 123 -13.29 -1.18 -0.85
CA VAL A 123 -13.26 0.07 -1.61
C VAL A 123 -12.75 -0.20 -3.03
N GLU A 124 -13.45 0.31 -4.04
CA GLU A 124 -12.97 0.31 -5.43
C GLU A 124 -11.74 1.20 -5.55
N ILE A 125 -10.73 0.74 -6.30
CA ILE A 125 -9.47 1.48 -6.46
C ILE A 125 -9.26 1.81 -7.93
N ILE A 126 -9.04 3.09 -8.22
CA ILE A 126 -8.50 3.54 -9.50
C ILE A 126 -7.12 4.16 -9.24
N GLY A 127 -6.08 3.42 -9.57
CA GLY A 127 -4.69 3.82 -9.41
C GLY A 127 -4.08 4.37 -10.68
N PHE A 128 -3.14 5.29 -10.52
CA PHE A 128 -2.33 5.84 -11.58
C PHE A 128 -0.87 5.90 -11.15
N ASP A 129 0.01 5.74 -12.12
CA ASP A 129 1.43 6.01 -11.93
C ASP A 129 1.97 6.60 -13.23
N ILE A 130 2.92 7.52 -13.13
CA ILE A 130 3.55 8.12 -14.31
C ILE A 130 4.55 7.14 -14.96
N PHE A 131 4.99 6.11 -14.22
CA PHE A 131 5.91 5.12 -14.76
C PHE A 131 5.17 4.02 -15.53
N GLU A 132 5.15 4.14 -16.86
CA GLU A 132 4.45 3.22 -17.76
C GLU A 132 4.78 1.74 -17.52
N ILE A 133 6.06 1.40 -17.30
CA ILE A 133 6.48 0.01 -17.07
C ILE A 133 5.84 -0.56 -15.79
N LEU A 134 5.73 0.25 -14.73
CA LEU A 134 5.08 -0.13 -13.49
C LEU A 134 3.56 -0.24 -13.66
N ALA A 135 2.93 0.68 -14.38
CA ALA A 135 1.51 0.61 -14.69
C ALA A 135 1.16 -0.65 -15.52
N LYS A 136 2.01 -1.01 -16.48
CA LYS A 136 1.90 -2.27 -17.26
C LYS A 136 2.08 -3.49 -16.38
N TYR A 137 3.06 -3.49 -15.48
CA TYR A 137 3.21 -4.56 -14.47
C TYR A 137 1.92 -4.76 -13.67
N TRP A 138 1.34 -3.68 -13.13
CA TRP A 138 0.11 -3.78 -12.36
C TRP A 138 -1.06 -4.30 -13.17
N ASN A 139 -1.22 -3.85 -14.42
CA ASN A 139 -2.23 -4.39 -15.33
C ASN A 139 -2.10 -5.91 -15.49
N VAL A 140 -0.89 -6.41 -15.75
CA VAL A 140 -0.65 -7.85 -15.90
C VAL A 140 -0.83 -8.59 -14.57
N GLN A 141 -0.30 -8.07 -13.46
CA GLN A 141 -0.42 -8.69 -12.13
C GLN A 141 -1.88 -8.80 -11.66
N ILE A 142 -2.72 -7.82 -11.98
CA ILE A 142 -4.14 -7.79 -11.59
C ILE A 142 -4.97 -8.69 -12.51
N LYS A 143 -4.75 -8.63 -13.83
CA LYS A 143 -5.60 -9.32 -14.82
C LYS A 143 -5.16 -10.76 -15.11
N TYR A 144 -3.85 -11.01 -15.07
CA TYR A 144 -3.23 -12.27 -15.54
C TYR A 144 -2.16 -12.80 -14.57
N PRO A 145 -2.46 -12.95 -13.25
CA PRO A 145 -1.47 -13.39 -12.25
C PRO A 145 -0.88 -14.78 -12.54
N ASP A 146 -1.67 -15.71 -13.09
CA ASP A 146 -1.21 -17.06 -13.42
C ASP A 146 -0.22 -17.05 -14.59
N ILE A 147 -0.50 -16.27 -15.65
CA ILE A 147 0.40 -16.11 -16.80
C ILE A 147 1.71 -15.47 -16.36
N LEU A 148 1.65 -14.44 -15.51
CA LEU A 148 2.84 -13.80 -14.96
C LEU A 148 3.66 -14.77 -14.10
N TYR A 149 3.00 -15.57 -13.27
CA TYR A 149 3.64 -16.60 -12.47
C TYR A 149 4.38 -17.63 -13.34
N ASP A 150 3.74 -18.16 -14.38
CA ASP A 150 4.35 -19.18 -15.25
C ASP A 150 5.59 -18.63 -15.96
N LYS A 151 5.51 -17.42 -16.51
CA LYS A 151 6.65 -16.73 -17.14
C LYS A 151 7.79 -16.45 -16.15
N LEU A 152 7.48 -16.03 -14.93
CA LEU A 152 8.50 -15.82 -13.90
C LEU A 152 9.15 -17.13 -13.46
N LYS A 153 8.40 -18.22 -13.41
CA LYS A 153 8.90 -19.55 -13.01
C LYS A 153 9.95 -20.10 -13.98
N GLU A 154 9.89 -19.70 -15.25
CA GLU A 154 10.92 -20.04 -16.26
C GLU A 154 12.28 -19.37 -15.97
N LEU A 155 12.30 -18.27 -15.22
CA LEU A 155 13.51 -17.52 -14.89
C LEU A 155 14.13 -18.01 -13.58
N LYS A 156 15.23 -18.76 -13.66
CA LYS A 156 16.01 -19.10 -12.46
C LYS A 156 16.64 -17.83 -11.84
N PRO A 157 16.59 -17.65 -10.50
CA PRO A 157 17.07 -16.43 -9.83
C PRO A 157 18.61 -16.43 -9.70
N THR A 158 19.32 -16.43 -10.83
CA THR A 158 20.80 -16.38 -10.90
C THR A 158 21.28 -15.00 -11.31
N LYS A 159 22.53 -14.66 -10.96
CA LYS A 159 23.16 -13.40 -11.39
C LYS A 159 23.26 -13.29 -12.92
N GLU A 160 23.50 -14.40 -13.60
CA GLU A 160 23.54 -14.47 -15.06
C GLU A 160 22.18 -14.12 -15.68
N ASN A 161 21.11 -14.78 -15.24
CA ASN A 161 19.75 -14.50 -15.74
C ASN A 161 19.32 -13.08 -15.40
N TYR A 162 19.64 -12.60 -14.21
CA TYR A 162 19.37 -11.21 -13.83
C TYR A 162 20.04 -10.22 -14.77
N ASN A 163 21.32 -10.41 -15.10
CA ASN A 163 22.04 -9.52 -16.01
C ASN A 163 21.47 -9.59 -17.43
N LYS A 164 21.12 -10.78 -17.92
CA LYS A 164 20.44 -10.96 -19.22
C LYS A 164 19.11 -10.19 -19.27
N VAL A 165 18.24 -10.39 -18.27
CA VAL A 165 16.96 -9.68 -18.16
C VAL A 165 17.17 -8.17 -18.04
N LYS A 166 18.18 -7.72 -17.28
CA LYS A 166 18.52 -6.31 -17.12
C LYS A 166 18.88 -5.65 -18.44
N GLU A 167 19.70 -6.29 -19.26
CA GLU A 167 20.09 -5.74 -20.56
C GLU A 167 18.89 -5.69 -21.53
N ILE A 168 18.01 -6.69 -21.51
CA ILE A 168 16.77 -6.67 -22.31
C ILE A 168 15.86 -5.51 -21.88
N LEU A 169 15.63 -5.33 -20.58
CA LEU A 169 14.87 -4.19 -20.07
C LEU A 169 15.50 -2.85 -20.43
N LYS A 170 16.83 -2.76 -20.38
CA LYS A 170 17.55 -1.54 -20.75
C LYS A 170 17.33 -1.20 -22.23
N LYS A 171 17.39 -2.19 -23.13
CA LYS A 171 17.07 -1.99 -24.56
C LYS A 171 15.64 -1.52 -24.76
N HIS A 172 14.68 -2.07 -24.01
CA HIS A 172 13.30 -1.60 -24.06
C HIS A 172 13.17 -0.14 -23.59
N TRP A 173 13.80 0.19 -22.47
CA TRP A 173 13.84 1.54 -21.92
C TRP A 173 14.44 2.56 -22.89
N LEU A 174 15.52 2.18 -23.57
CA LEU A 174 16.18 2.99 -24.60
C LEU A 174 15.43 3.00 -25.94
N LYS A 175 14.26 2.34 -26.02
CA LYS A 175 13.43 2.21 -27.23
C LYS A 175 14.13 1.51 -28.40
N GLU A 176 15.16 0.72 -28.13
CA GLU A 176 15.84 -0.12 -29.13
C GLU A 176 15.00 -1.36 -29.48
N ILE A 177 14.19 -1.83 -28.52
CA ILE A 177 13.23 -2.93 -28.71
C ILE A 177 11.89 -2.57 -28.05
N THR A 178 10.81 -3.23 -28.46
CA THR A 178 9.52 -3.15 -27.76
C THR A 178 9.12 -4.53 -27.28
N LEU A 179 9.02 -4.69 -25.96
CA LEU A 179 8.48 -5.89 -25.32
C LEU A 179 6.95 -5.80 -25.30
N ASN A 180 6.27 -6.93 -25.44
CA ASN A 180 4.84 -6.99 -25.13
C ASN A 180 4.63 -6.84 -23.62
N ASP A 181 3.39 -6.51 -23.21
CA ASP A 181 3.08 -6.19 -21.82
C ASP A 181 3.39 -7.33 -20.84
N ILE A 182 3.19 -8.59 -21.23
CA ILE A 182 3.46 -9.76 -20.38
C ILE A 182 4.96 -9.89 -20.14
N ASP A 183 5.78 -9.92 -21.20
CA ASP A 183 7.23 -10.05 -21.07
C ASP A 183 7.85 -8.85 -20.35
N LEU A 184 7.33 -7.64 -20.61
CA LEU A 184 7.74 -6.43 -19.90
C LEU A 184 7.46 -6.53 -18.39
N ALA A 185 6.25 -6.96 -18.01
CA ALA A 185 5.86 -7.15 -16.61
C ALA A 185 6.71 -8.23 -15.93
N THR A 186 6.93 -9.36 -16.61
CA THR A 186 7.79 -10.46 -16.12
C THR A 186 9.21 -9.97 -15.86
N TYR A 187 9.84 -9.33 -16.85
CA TYR A 187 11.21 -8.87 -16.73
C TYR A 187 11.35 -7.74 -15.70
N TYR A 188 10.41 -6.80 -15.69
CA TYR A 188 10.37 -5.74 -14.68
C TYR A 188 10.30 -6.32 -13.28
N TYR A 189 9.32 -7.20 -13.00
CA TYR A 189 9.18 -7.82 -11.69
C TYR A 189 10.43 -8.60 -11.31
N PHE A 190 10.97 -9.42 -12.21
CA PHE A 190 12.17 -10.21 -11.95
C PHE A 190 13.37 -9.32 -11.58
N ASN A 191 13.67 -8.29 -12.38
CA ASN A 191 14.79 -7.39 -12.14
C ASN A 191 14.58 -6.53 -10.87
N HIS A 192 13.38 -5.99 -10.69
CA HIS A 192 13.05 -5.11 -9.57
C HIS A 192 12.97 -5.85 -8.23
N ASN A 193 12.33 -7.02 -8.18
CA ASN A 193 12.18 -7.78 -6.94
C ASN A 193 13.46 -8.54 -6.52
N LEU A 194 14.43 -8.73 -7.42
CA LEU A 194 15.71 -9.36 -7.08
C LEU A 194 16.82 -8.34 -6.78
N SER A 195 16.55 -7.04 -6.93
CA SER A 195 17.57 -6.01 -6.72
C SER A 195 17.76 -5.60 -5.25
N TYR A 196 18.96 -5.11 -4.93
CA TYR A 196 19.31 -4.48 -3.65
C TYR A 196 18.63 -3.12 -3.53
N GLY A 197 17.68 -3.02 -2.61
CA GLY A 197 16.69 -1.95 -2.63
C GLY A 197 15.86 -2.06 -3.92
N PRO A 198 14.56 -2.37 -3.84
CA PRO A 198 13.75 -2.67 -5.02
C PRO A 198 13.83 -1.49 -5.99
N SER A 199 14.55 -1.70 -7.09
CA SER A 199 14.92 -0.67 -8.04
C SER A 199 14.91 -1.21 -9.46
N PHE A 200 14.42 -0.37 -10.38
CA PHE A 200 14.46 -0.61 -11.81
C PHE A 200 15.91 -0.51 -12.32
N LEU A 201 16.38 -1.50 -13.09
CA LEU A 201 17.77 -1.58 -13.58
C LEU A 201 18.82 -1.51 -12.45
N GLY A 202 18.44 -2.02 -11.27
CA GLY A 202 19.27 -2.07 -10.08
C GLY A 202 20.41 -3.09 -10.13
N TRP A 203 21.03 -3.33 -8.98
CA TRP A 203 22.03 -4.37 -8.77
C TRP A 203 21.39 -5.55 -8.04
N THR A 204 21.77 -6.79 -8.37
CA THR A 204 21.28 -7.98 -7.65
C THR A 204 21.59 -7.90 -6.16
N SER A 205 20.77 -8.58 -5.37
CA SER A 205 21.08 -8.88 -3.98
C SER A 205 21.03 -10.39 -3.75
N ASP A 206 22.12 -10.95 -3.21
CA ASP A 206 22.27 -12.40 -3.00
C ASP A 206 21.13 -12.99 -2.14
N ILE A 207 20.60 -12.20 -1.21
CA ILE A 207 19.44 -12.54 -0.38
C ILE A 207 18.23 -12.92 -1.24
N TYR A 208 18.02 -12.25 -2.37
CA TYR A 208 16.86 -12.45 -3.25
C TYR A 208 17.15 -13.39 -4.43
N LEU A 209 18.42 -13.73 -4.66
CA LEU A 209 18.81 -14.83 -5.56
C LEU A 209 18.59 -16.22 -4.93
N ASN A 210 18.27 -16.29 -3.63
CA ASN A 210 17.91 -17.53 -2.96
C ASN A 210 16.60 -18.12 -3.54
N GLU A 211 16.65 -19.38 -3.98
CA GLU A 211 15.52 -20.07 -4.64
C GLU A 211 14.26 -20.15 -3.77
N LYS A 212 14.38 -20.49 -2.48
CA LYS A 212 13.22 -20.56 -1.57
C LYS A 212 12.56 -19.19 -1.41
N LYS A 213 13.37 -18.12 -1.36
CA LYS A 213 12.86 -16.76 -1.28
C LYS A 213 12.19 -16.34 -2.59
N TYR A 214 12.76 -16.73 -3.72
CA TYR A 214 12.15 -16.50 -5.03
C TYR A 214 10.82 -17.23 -5.17
N GLU A 215 10.75 -18.50 -4.78
CA GLU A 215 9.51 -19.28 -4.74
C GLU A 215 8.43 -18.62 -3.86
N SER A 216 8.81 -18.11 -2.69
CA SER A 216 7.90 -17.33 -1.83
C SER A 216 7.37 -16.07 -2.53
N MET A 217 8.21 -15.38 -3.32
CA MET A 217 7.79 -14.23 -4.12
C MET A 217 6.85 -14.64 -5.28
N LEU A 218 7.11 -15.78 -5.94
CA LEU A 218 6.21 -16.31 -6.98
C LEU A 218 4.84 -16.71 -6.41
N ASN A 219 4.82 -17.29 -5.21
CA ASN A 219 3.57 -17.63 -4.53
C ASN A 219 2.74 -16.39 -4.20
N LYS A 220 3.36 -15.23 -3.93
CA LYS A 220 2.62 -13.98 -3.78
C LYS A 220 2.01 -13.49 -5.08
N VAL A 221 2.75 -13.59 -6.19
CA VAL A 221 2.24 -13.25 -7.54
C VAL A 221 1.03 -14.11 -7.88
N LYS A 222 1.15 -15.43 -7.74
CA LYS A 222 0.10 -16.39 -8.08
C LYS A 222 -1.15 -16.23 -7.23
N ASN A 223 -0.98 -16.00 -5.93
CA ASN A 223 -2.11 -15.91 -4.99
C ASN A 223 -2.65 -14.49 -4.84
N PHE A 224 -2.16 -13.52 -5.62
CA PHE A 224 -2.66 -12.16 -5.58
C PHE A 224 -4.06 -12.08 -6.17
N LYS A 225 -5.05 -11.78 -5.31
CA LYS A 225 -6.46 -11.68 -5.68
C LYS A 225 -7.04 -10.39 -5.15
N VAL A 226 -7.52 -9.55 -6.06
CA VAL A 226 -8.18 -8.28 -5.78
C VAL A 226 -9.44 -8.18 -6.64
N LYS A 227 -10.36 -7.29 -6.28
CA LYS A 227 -11.57 -7.02 -7.07
C LYS A 227 -11.69 -5.53 -7.30
N ASN A 228 -12.08 -5.09 -8.49
CA ASN A 228 -12.31 -3.68 -8.77
C ASN A 228 -11.10 -2.78 -8.44
N ILE A 229 -9.90 -3.25 -8.82
CA ILE A 229 -8.69 -2.42 -8.88
C ILE A 229 -8.32 -2.27 -10.34
N ASN A 230 -8.14 -1.03 -10.80
CA ASN A 230 -7.53 -0.73 -12.08
C ASN A 230 -6.32 0.18 -11.87
N VAL A 231 -5.25 -0.01 -12.65
CA VAL A 231 -4.05 0.83 -12.60
C VAL A 231 -3.71 1.27 -14.02
N SER A 232 -3.51 2.57 -14.25
CA SER A 232 -3.22 3.14 -15.57
C SER A 232 -2.01 4.09 -15.54
N CYS A 233 -1.43 4.36 -16.71
CA CYS A 233 -0.34 5.33 -16.82
C CYS A 233 -0.92 6.74 -17.01
N ALA A 234 -0.70 7.64 -16.06
CA ALA A 234 -1.10 9.04 -16.17
C ALA A 234 -0.27 9.95 -15.25
N ASP A 235 -0.14 11.21 -15.64
CA ASP A 235 0.35 12.26 -14.75
C ASP A 235 -0.73 12.67 -13.73
N PHE A 236 -0.30 13.05 -12.51
CA PHE A 236 -1.21 13.37 -11.42
C PHE A 236 -2.11 14.56 -11.75
N GLU A 237 -1.66 15.58 -12.48
CA GLU A 237 -2.48 16.75 -12.83
C GLU A 237 -3.69 16.33 -13.67
N LYS A 238 -3.49 15.38 -14.60
CA LYS A 238 -4.60 14.79 -15.38
C LYS A 238 -5.58 14.04 -14.47
N VAL A 239 -5.08 13.30 -13.48
CA VAL A 239 -5.93 12.56 -12.53
C VAL A 239 -6.78 13.52 -11.70
N PHE A 240 -6.22 14.63 -11.21
CA PHE A 240 -6.99 15.66 -10.50
C PHE A 240 -8.10 16.26 -11.37
N ASN A 241 -7.83 16.49 -12.66
CA ASN A 241 -8.83 17.00 -13.60
C ASN A 241 -9.95 15.99 -13.89
N ASP A 242 -9.62 14.70 -14.05
CA ASP A 242 -10.58 13.67 -14.43
C ASP A 242 -11.47 13.21 -13.26
N TYR A 243 -11.01 13.39 -12.01
CA TYR A 243 -11.68 12.92 -10.80
C TYR A 243 -11.86 14.03 -9.72
N PRO A 244 -12.48 15.18 -10.04
CA PRO A 244 -12.48 16.36 -9.17
C PRO A 244 -13.28 16.22 -7.86
N ASN A 245 -14.16 15.22 -7.77
CA ASN A 245 -15.06 15.01 -6.64
C ASN A 245 -14.83 13.67 -5.91
N ASP A 246 -13.87 12.87 -6.35
CA ASP A 246 -13.57 11.59 -5.73
C ASP A 246 -12.59 11.73 -4.56
N PHE A 247 -12.61 10.76 -3.64
CA PHE A 247 -11.68 10.75 -2.51
C PHE A 247 -10.30 10.26 -2.94
N PHE A 248 -9.26 11.04 -2.60
CA PHE A 248 -7.89 10.76 -3.04
C PHE A 248 -7.03 10.17 -1.93
N TYR A 249 -6.19 9.20 -2.28
CA TYR A 249 -4.99 8.89 -1.51
C TYR A 249 -3.76 9.27 -2.31
N CYS A 250 -2.95 10.17 -1.74
CA CYS A 250 -1.75 10.67 -2.39
C CYS A 250 -0.51 10.21 -1.61
N ASP A 251 0.43 9.56 -2.30
CA ASP A 251 1.77 9.24 -1.80
C ASP A 251 2.85 9.74 -2.78
N PRO A 252 2.98 11.06 -2.97
CA PRO A 252 3.88 11.63 -3.96
C PRO A 252 5.35 11.41 -3.61
N PRO A 253 6.27 11.61 -4.57
CA PRO A 253 7.70 11.68 -4.31
C PRO A 253 8.03 12.66 -3.17
N TYR A 254 8.84 12.25 -2.21
CA TYR A 254 9.22 13.10 -1.07
C TYR A 254 9.94 14.39 -1.49
N TYR A 255 9.68 15.45 -0.72
CA TYR A 255 10.28 16.76 -0.92
C TYR A 255 11.77 16.74 -0.54
N LEU A 256 12.62 17.27 -1.43
CA LEU A 256 14.08 17.24 -1.31
C LEU A 256 14.70 18.62 -1.03
N GLY A 257 13.89 19.60 -0.58
CA GLY A 257 14.39 20.94 -0.24
C GLY A 257 15.37 20.95 0.93
N SER A 258 16.01 22.10 1.16
CA SER A 258 17.11 22.27 2.13
C SER A 258 16.72 21.99 3.58
N ASP A 259 15.45 22.10 3.92
CA ASP A 259 14.87 21.81 5.24
C ASP A 259 14.37 20.35 5.37
N SER A 260 14.51 19.55 4.31
CA SER A 260 14.19 18.12 4.32
C SER A 260 15.36 17.29 4.83
N LYS A 261 15.06 16.31 5.68
CA LYS A 261 16.04 15.28 6.10
C LYS A 261 16.34 14.27 4.98
N MET A 262 15.64 14.35 3.85
CA MET A 262 15.84 13.47 2.71
C MET A 262 16.78 14.10 1.69
N PHE A 263 17.99 13.55 1.64
CA PHE A 263 19.06 14.07 0.78
C PHE A 263 19.00 13.59 -0.67
N LYS A 264 18.27 12.50 -0.98
CA LYS A 264 18.15 11.94 -2.34
C LYS A 264 16.80 11.25 -2.55
N GLY A 265 16.22 11.50 -3.72
CA GLY A 265 15.06 10.77 -4.23
C GLY A 265 15.31 9.26 -4.24
N ILE A 266 14.32 8.49 -3.78
CA ILE A 266 14.41 7.03 -3.66
C ILE A 266 13.82 6.33 -4.89
N TYR A 267 12.97 7.04 -5.64
CA TYR A 267 12.05 6.46 -6.62
C TYR A 267 12.40 6.81 -8.09
N PRO A 268 12.38 5.86 -9.04
CA PRO A 268 12.29 4.39 -8.91
C PRO A 268 13.67 3.77 -8.65
N GLN A 269 14.72 4.59 -8.70
CA GLN A 269 16.08 4.32 -8.31
C GLN A 269 16.79 5.66 -8.13
N ARG A 270 17.75 5.73 -7.19
CA ARG A 270 18.63 6.91 -7.01
C ARG A 270 19.44 7.33 -8.25
N ASN A 271 19.59 6.43 -9.23
CA ASN A 271 20.43 6.61 -10.42
C ASN A 271 19.63 6.84 -11.70
N PHE A 272 18.31 6.62 -11.68
CA PHE A 272 17.41 6.93 -12.79
C PHE A 272 16.32 7.83 -12.21
N PRO A 273 16.49 9.16 -12.19
CA PRO A 273 15.55 10.07 -11.56
C PRO A 273 14.34 10.28 -12.47
N ILE A 274 13.57 9.22 -12.74
CA ILE A 274 12.30 9.30 -13.49
C ILE A 274 11.31 10.21 -12.73
N HIS A 275 11.45 10.35 -11.40
CA HIS A 275 10.39 10.91 -10.55
C HIS A 275 10.76 12.04 -9.59
N HIS A 276 12.00 12.53 -9.53
CA HIS A 276 12.42 13.42 -8.43
C HIS A 276 13.02 14.77 -8.81
N ASN A 277 13.67 14.91 -9.97
CA ASN A 277 14.40 16.16 -10.20
C ASN A 277 13.47 17.35 -10.48
N ASN A 278 12.22 17.11 -10.91
CA ASN A 278 11.26 18.17 -11.28
C ASN A 278 9.83 17.90 -10.79
N PHE A 279 9.61 17.10 -9.73
CA PHE A 279 8.24 16.91 -9.23
C PHE A 279 7.70 18.25 -8.70
N ASN A 280 6.55 18.69 -9.23
CA ASN A 280 5.99 20.00 -8.88
C ASN A 280 5.15 19.92 -7.60
N HIS A 281 5.84 20.03 -6.46
CA HIS A 281 5.21 20.01 -5.13
C HIS A 281 4.23 21.17 -4.91
N GLU A 282 4.52 22.33 -5.48
CA GLU A 282 3.65 23.51 -5.37
C GLU A 282 2.35 23.29 -6.15
N LYS A 283 2.43 22.69 -7.34
CA LYS A 283 1.24 22.35 -8.13
C LYS A 283 0.38 21.29 -7.45
N LEU A 284 0.99 20.24 -6.88
CA LEU A 284 0.23 19.27 -6.09
C LEU A 284 -0.48 19.93 -4.91
N ARG A 285 0.20 20.83 -4.20
CA ARG A 285 -0.41 21.61 -3.11
C ARG A 285 -1.59 22.43 -3.62
N GLU A 286 -1.42 23.20 -4.68
CA GLU A 286 -2.48 23.99 -5.31
C GLU A 286 -3.70 23.13 -5.67
N LEU A 287 -3.47 21.98 -6.31
CA LEU A 287 -4.55 21.07 -6.70
C LEU A 287 -5.27 20.47 -5.48
N LEU A 288 -4.54 20.09 -4.43
CA LEU A 288 -5.15 19.59 -3.19
C LEU A 288 -5.96 20.66 -2.45
N HIS A 289 -5.49 21.91 -2.43
CA HIS A 289 -6.23 23.05 -1.87
C HIS A 289 -7.55 23.31 -2.60
N ASN A 290 -7.59 23.06 -3.91
CA ASN A 290 -8.80 23.21 -4.72
C ASN A 290 -9.66 21.94 -4.81
N HIS A 291 -9.21 20.81 -4.26
CA HIS A 291 -9.87 19.52 -4.39
C HIS A 291 -11.07 19.38 -3.44
N LYS A 292 -12.23 18.99 -3.97
CA LYS A 292 -13.48 18.92 -3.19
C LYS A 292 -13.78 17.54 -2.62
N GLY A 293 -13.27 16.49 -3.26
CA GLY A 293 -13.57 15.09 -2.91
C GLY A 293 -12.92 14.58 -1.63
N GLY A 294 -12.16 15.41 -0.91
CA GLY A 294 -11.37 15.00 0.24
C GLY A 294 -10.13 14.19 -0.15
N PHE A 295 -9.17 14.11 0.77
CA PHE A 295 -7.92 13.39 0.52
C PHE A 295 -7.23 12.93 1.81
N ILE A 296 -6.37 11.91 1.66
CA ILE A 296 -5.30 11.59 2.61
C ILE A 296 -3.97 11.68 1.85
N LEU A 297 -3.06 12.49 2.35
CA LEU A 297 -1.72 12.70 1.80
C LEU A 297 -0.68 12.14 2.78
N SER A 298 0.08 11.13 2.34
CA SER A 298 1.26 10.65 3.05
C SER A 298 2.49 11.39 2.57
N TYR A 299 3.29 11.93 3.48
CA TYR A 299 4.44 12.74 3.10
C TYR A 299 5.61 12.75 4.08
N ASN A 300 6.76 13.32 3.66
CA ASN A 300 7.89 13.48 4.57
C ASN A 300 7.69 14.68 5.47
N ASP A 301 8.01 14.49 6.74
CA ASP A 301 7.85 15.50 7.77
C ASP A 301 8.98 16.54 7.72
N CYS A 302 8.70 17.73 7.17
CA CYS A 302 9.60 18.90 7.18
C CYS A 302 8.83 20.24 7.26
N PRO A 303 9.50 21.35 7.64
CA PRO A 303 8.86 22.66 7.79
C PRO A 303 8.06 23.12 6.56
N THR A 304 8.62 23.00 5.35
CA THR A 304 7.94 23.37 4.09
C THR A 304 6.60 22.65 3.94
N ILE A 305 6.53 21.38 4.31
CA ILE A 305 5.31 20.58 4.20
C ILE A 305 4.32 20.90 5.30
N ARG A 306 4.79 21.07 6.53
CA ARG A 306 3.91 21.50 7.63
C ARG A 306 3.27 22.86 7.31
N GLU A 307 4.06 23.82 6.82
CA GLU A 307 3.55 25.15 6.48
C GLU A 307 2.61 25.10 5.28
N GLY A 308 2.97 24.36 4.22
CA GLY A 308 2.17 24.28 2.99
C GLY A 308 0.79 23.65 3.16
N TYR A 309 0.59 22.87 4.22
CA TYR A 309 -0.66 22.17 4.50
C TYR A 309 -1.25 22.53 5.87
N LYS A 310 -0.83 23.64 6.50
CA LYS A 310 -1.19 24.01 7.89
C LYS A 310 -2.69 24.11 8.18
N ASP A 311 -3.49 24.35 7.13
CA ASP A 311 -4.95 24.47 7.23
C ASP A 311 -5.66 23.10 7.34
N TYR A 312 -4.91 22.00 7.17
CA TYR A 312 -5.40 20.63 7.27
C TYR A 312 -5.02 19.96 8.58
N LYS A 313 -5.79 18.91 8.93
CA LYS A 313 -5.45 18.07 10.07
C LYS A 313 -4.24 17.19 9.75
N MET A 314 -3.34 17.05 10.72
CA MET A 314 -2.08 16.33 10.57
C MET A 314 -1.89 15.32 11.70
N ILE A 315 -1.32 14.16 11.36
CA ILE A 315 -0.78 13.20 12.33
C ILE A 315 0.67 12.86 11.99
N PHE A 316 1.45 12.54 13.01
CA PHE A 316 2.90 12.32 12.90
C PHE A 316 3.26 10.91 13.36
N PRO A 317 2.98 9.89 12.53
CA PRO A 317 3.27 8.53 12.93
C PRO A 317 4.78 8.27 12.96
N SER A 318 5.21 7.47 13.93
CA SER A 318 6.59 7.07 14.10
C SER A 318 6.75 5.57 13.95
N TRP A 319 7.70 5.15 13.13
CA TRP A 319 8.14 3.77 13.01
C TRP A 319 9.63 3.69 12.70
N GLN A 320 10.22 2.50 12.84
CA GLN A 320 11.62 2.26 12.53
C GLN A 320 11.77 1.82 11.08
N TYR A 321 12.59 2.52 10.31
CA TYR A 321 12.96 2.08 8.96
C TYR A 321 14.12 1.09 9.01
N THR A 322 13.97 -0.06 8.32
CA THR A 322 15.02 -1.08 8.20
C THR A 322 15.92 -0.90 6.98
N MET A 323 15.49 -0.08 6.00
CA MET A 323 16.29 0.21 4.80
C MET A 323 17.59 0.95 5.15
N GLY A 324 18.73 0.35 4.81
CA GLY A 324 20.07 0.89 5.09
C GLY A 324 20.59 0.62 6.51
N GLN A 325 19.90 -0.17 7.34
CA GLN A 325 20.42 -0.57 8.66
C GLN A 325 21.57 -1.59 8.58
N GLY A 326 21.62 -2.37 7.51
CA GLY A 326 22.73 -3.28 7.21
C GLY A 326 23.93 -2.61 6.51
N GLU A 327 23.91 -1.28 6.32
CA GLU A 327 25.05 -0.53 5.79
C GLU A 327 26.11 -0.37 6.89
N THR A 328 27.17 -1.16 6.84
CA THR A 328 28.28 -1.13 7.80
C THR A 328 29.27 0.01 7.56
N ARG A 329 29.18 0.69 6.41
CA ARG A 329 30.02 1.85 6.10
C ARG A 329 29.56 3.06 6.92
N ILE A 330 30.43 3.54 7.81
CA ILE A 330 30.21 4.76 8.59
C ILE A 330 30.43 5.97 7.68
N GLY A 331 29.34 6.55 7.14
CA GLY A 331 29.40 7.81 6.40
C GLY A 331 29.79 8.99 7.30
N LEU A 332 30.30 10.08 6.71
CA LEU A 332 30.72 11.31 7.41
C LEU A 332 29.68 11.83 8.43
N ASN A 333 28.40 11.78 8.10
CA ASN A 333 27.31 12.17 9.01
C ASN A 333 27.24 11.35 10.31
N ARG A 334 27.74 10.12 10.34
CA ARG A 334 27.78 9.29 11.55
C ARG A 334 29.00 9.58 12.41
N LYS A 335 30.14 9.89 11.78
CA LYS A 335 31.36 10.35 12.47
C LYS A 335 31.13 11.71 13.14
N ASN A 336 30.42 12.62 12.47
CA ASN A 336 30.22 13.97 12.97
C ASN A 336 29.13 14.09 14.06
N ASN A 337 28.22 13.11 14.18
CA ASN A 337 27.07 13.18 15.10
C ASN A 337 27.16 12.24 16.32
N ASN A 338 28.30 11.59 16.60
CA ASN A 338 28.49 10.67 17.74
C ASN A 338 27.30 9.70 17.97
N CYS A 339 26.75 9.14 16.88
CA CYS A 339 25.58 8.26 16.95
C CYS A 339 25.99 6.78 16.94
N ASP A 340 26.01 6.17 18.13
CA ASP A 340 26.39 4.76 18.35
C ASP A 340 25.36 3.73 17.83
N ASN A 341 24.17 4.14 17.40
CA ASN A 341 23.14 3.22 16.89
C ASN A 341 22.76 3.47 15.42
N ASN A 342 22.31 2.42 14.73
CA ASN A 342 21.86 2.46 13.33
C ASN A 342 20.35 2.77 13.21
N ILE A 343 19.67 3.16 14.30
CA ILE A 343 18.20 3.23 14.36
C ILE A 343 17.73 4.53 13.70
N LYS A 344 17.23 4.43 12.47
CA LYS A 344 16.57 5.54 11.77
C LYS A 344 15.08 5.57 12.11
N LYS A 345 14.67 6.62 12.83
CA LYS A 345 13.25 6.96 13.03
C LYS A 345 12.66 7.50 11.72
N SER A 346 11.39 7.20 11.48
CA SER A 346 10.64 7.79 10.37
C SER A 346 10.38 9.27 10.61
N HIS A 347 10.37 10.05 9.54
CA HIS A 347 9.95 11.46 9.53
C HIS A 347 8.80 11.54 8.55
N GLU A 348 7.62 11.12 9.01
CA GLU A 348 6.43 10.97 8.17
C GLU A 348 5.33 11.83 8.75
N ILE A 349 4.58 12.46 7.85
CA ILE A 349 3.40 13.23 8.15
C ILE A 349 2.25 12.65 7.32
N ILE A 350 1.08 12.48 7.94
CA ILE A 350 -0.15 12.18 7.21
C ILE A 350 -1.06 13.38 7.39
N ILE A 351 -1.40 14.00 6.26
CA ILE A 351 -2.29 15.16 6.17
C ILE A 351 -3.63 14.66 5.64
N TYR A 352 -4.75 15.12 6.18
CA TYR A 352 -6.05 14.70 5.68
C TYR A 352 -7.10 15.80 5.67
N SER A 353 -7.96 15.70 4.66
CA SER A 353 -9.18 16.49 4.49
C SER A 353 -10.34 15.54 4.23
N ILE A 354 -11.44 15.73 4.95
CA ILE A 354 -12.70 15.09 4.59
C ILE A 354 -13.34 15.82 3.39
N PRO A 355 -14.21 15.17 2.60
CA PRO A 355 -14.97 15.86 1.57
C PRO A 355 -15.77 17.02 2.18
N ASN A 356 -15.84 18.15 1.48
CA ASN A 356 -16.76 19.23 1.86
C ASN A 356 -18.19 18.80 1.50
N GLU A 357 -19.15 19.03 2.40
CA GLU A 357 -20.58 18.79 2.14
C GLU A 357 -21.13 19.67 1.02
#